data_AF-A0A4Y3KVW4-F1
#
_entry.id   AF-A0A4Y3KVW4-F1
#
_cell.length_a   1.000
_cell.length_b   1.000
_cell.length_c   1.000
_cell.angle_alpha   90.00
_cell.angle_beta   90.00
_cell.angle_gamma   90.00
#
_symmetry.space_group_name_H-M   'P 1'
#
loop_
_entity.id
_entity.type
_entity.pdbx_description
1 polymer ?
#
loop_
_entity_poly.entity_id
_entity_poly.type
_entity_poly.pdbx_seq_one_letter_code
_entity_poly.pdbx_strand_id
1 'polypeptide(L)'
;MTFEDRARVLHEGGTDLDEVLARPRAEGASIVDCVKVVRAVEGIPLGEAKRIVDASPAWASHREGNRRLRARSNRPPAGPAALRSRQQTAHRVRARTPHRDGRRWRSPTRPP
;
A
#
# COMPACT_ATOMS: atom_id res chain seq x y z
N MET A 1 -21.03 32.35 5.28
CA MET A 1 -21.78 31.19 4.78
C MET A 1 -20.78 30.21 4.18
N THR A 2 -20.53 29.10 4.87
CA THR A 2 -19.56 28.08 4.44
C THR A 2 -20.12 27.24 3.28
N PHE A 3 -19.35 26.26 2.81
CA PHE A 3 -19.88 25.23 1.91
C PHE A 3 -20.85 24.29 2.64
N GLU A 4 -20.65 24.03 3.93
CA GLU A 4 -21.54 23.17 4.72
C GLU A 4 -22.93 23.81 4.88
N ASP A 5 -22.99 25.12 5.21
CA ASP A 5 -24.26 25.88 5.30
C ASP A 5 -25.06 25.79 3.99
N ARG A 6 -24.40 26.02 2.86
CA ARG A 6 -25.04 26.01 1.52
C ARG A 6 -25.48 24.61 1.12
N ALA A 7 -24.65 23.60 1.36
CA ALA A 7 -24.97 22.21 1.07
C ALA A 7 -26.19 21.72 1.86
N ARG A 8 -26.27 22.10 3.14
CA ARG A 8 -27.39 21.76 4.01
C ARG A 8 -28.72 22.34 3.51
N VAL A 9 -28.74 23.64 3.20
CA VAL A 9 -29.93 24.31 2.63
C VAL A 9 -30.39 23.68 1.31
N LEU A 10 -29.44 23.26 0.45
CA LEU A 10 -29.78 22.60 -0.82
C LEU A 10 -30.36 21.20 -0.60
N HIS A 11 -29.76 20.41 0.29
CA HIS A 11 -30.22 19.06 0.60
C HIS A 11 -31.58 19.07 1.32
N GLU A 12 -31.79 19.98 2.28
CA GLU A 12 -33.09 20.22 2.92
C GLU A 12 -34.16 20.69 1.91
N GLY A 13 -33.74 21.35 0.82
CA GLY A 13 -34.58 21.68 -0.34
C GLY A 13 -34.81 20.52 -1.33
N GLY A 14 -34.36 19.29 -1.02
CA GLY A 14 -34.51 18.11 -1.87
C GLY A 14 -33.51 17.98 -3.02
N THR A 15 -32.41 18.74 -3.01
CA THR A 15 -31.34 18.62 -4.02
C THR A 15 -30.54 17.33 -3.79
N ASP A 16 -30.26 16.60 -4.86
CA ASP A 16 -29.47 15.36 -4.79
C ASP A 16 -28.02 15.61 -4.29
N LEU A 17 -27.46 14.63 -3.59
CA LEU A 17 -26.14 14.75 -2.98
C LEU A 17 -25.01 14.94 -4.01
N ASP A 18 -25.11 14.37 -5.21
CA ASP A 18 -24.12 14.59 -6.27
C ASP A 18 -24.17 16.02 -6.83
N GLU A 19 -25.36 16.63 -6.92
CA GLU A 19 -25.51 18.05 -7.31
C GLU A 19 -24.99 18.99 -6.20
N VAL A 20 -25.28 18.64 -4.93
CA VAL A 20 -24.73 19.33 -3.75
C VAL A 20 -23.20 19.28 -3.72
N LEU A 21 -22.58 18.20 -4.21
CA LEU A 21 -21.12 18.06 -4.31
C LEU A 21 -20.51 18.67 -5.58
N ALA A 22 -21.27 18.76 -6.67
CA ALA A 22 -20.82 19.37 -7.91
C ALA A 22 -20.58 20.89 -7.77
N ARG A 23 -21.44 21.60 -7.02
CA ARG A 23 -21.33 23.07 -6.83
C ARG A 23 -20.04 23.51 -6.12
N PRO A 24 -19.71 23.03 -4.90
CA PRO A 24 -18.45 23.36 -4.24
C PRO A 24 -17.23 23.04 -5.11
N ARG A 25 -17.28 21.92 -5.86
CA ARG A 25 -16.20 21.54 -6.78
C ARG A 25 -16.03 22.55 -7.92
N ALA A 26 -17.11 23.06 -8.50
CA ALA A 26 -17.06 24.12 -9.52
C ALA A 26 -16.53 25.45 -8.95
N GLU A 27 -16.78 25.72 -7.67
CA GLU A 27 -16.21 26.85 -6.91
C GLU A 27 -14.75 26.61 -6.45
N GLY A 28 -14.13 25.46 -6.80
CA GLY A 28 -12.74 25.14 -6.48
C GLY A 28 -12.50 24.52 -5.10
N ALA A 29 -13.55 24.08 -4.39
CA ALA A 29 -13.44 23.44 -3.09
C ALA A 29 -12.58 22.16 -3.13
N SER A 30 -11.81 21.91 -2.07
CA SER A 30 -10.98 20.71 -1.98
C SER A 30 -11.81 19.46 -1.70
N ILE A 31 -11.20 18.28 -1.94
CA ILE A 31 -11.83 17.00 -1.58
C ILE A 31 -12.12 16.92 -0.07
N VAL A 32 -11.32 17.58 0.76
CA VAL A 32 -11.49 17.61 2.22
C VAL A 32 -12.73 18.43 2.59
N ASP A 33 -12.98 19.53 1.88
CA ASP A 33 -14.15 20.37 2.12
C ASP A 33 -15.44 19.70 1.65
N CYS A 34 -15.39 18.98 0.51
CA CYS A 34 -16.48 18.11 0.09
C CYS A 34 -16.77 16.99 1.11
N VAL A 35 -15.74 16.41 1.74
CA VAL A 35 -15.93 15.42 2.81
C VAL A 35 -16.52 16.04 4.08
N LYS A 36 -16.17 17.28 4.46
CA LYS A 36 -16.85 18.00 5.55
C LYS A 36 -18.33 18.23 5.22
N VAL A 37 -18.63 18.66 3.99
CA VAL A 37 -19.99 18.86 3.48
C VAL A 37 -20.83 17.58 3.65
N VAL A 38 -20.37 16.42 3.15
CA VAL A 38 -21.13 15.17 3.31
C VAL A 38 -21.34 14.81 4.78
N ARG A 39 -20.35 15.03 5.66
CA ARG A 39 -20.52 14.79 7.10
C ARG A 39 -21.53 15.74 7.76
N ALA A 40 -21.61 16.98 7.31
CA ALA A 40 -22.54 17.98 7.85
C ALA A 40 -23.99 17.74 7.39
N VAL A 41 -24.15 17.19 6.18
CA VAL A 41 -25.45 16.83 5.60
C VAL A 41 -25.95 15.48 6.14
N GLU A 42 -25.17 14.41 6.00
CA GLU A 42 -25.58 13.04 6.31
C GLU A 42 -25.35 12.63 7.79
N GLY A 43 -24.56 13.41 8.56
CA GLY A 43 -24.21 13.08 9.95
C GLY A 43 -23.23 11.92 10.14
N ILE A 44 -22.69 11.36 9.05
CA ILE A 44 -21.93 10.09 9.05
C ILE A 44 -20.44 10.21 9.46
N PRO A 45 -19.78 9.07 9.79
CA PRO A 45 -18.34 9.01 10.07
C PRO A 45 -17.46 9.45 8.89
N LEU A 46 -16.27 9.96 9.20
CA LEU A 46 -15.30 10.46 8.20
C LEU A 46 -14.93 9.42 7.12
N GLY A 47 -14.74 8.16 7.52
CA GLY A 47 -14.40 7.08 6.59
C GLY A 47 -15.55 6.68 5.66
N GLU A 48 -16.77 7.07 5.95
CA GLU A 48 -17.95 6.83 5.13
C GLU A 48 -18.23 8.02 4.21
N ALA A 49 -18.22 9.25 4.74
CA ALA A 49 -18.24 10.47 3.92
C ALA A 49 -17.14 10.49 2.85
N LYS A 50 -15.92 10.04 3.18
CA LYS A 50 -14.85 9.89 2.19
C LYS A 50 -15.19 8.85 1.10
N ARG A 51 -15.86 7.74 1.44
CA ARG A 51 -16.28 6.73 0.46
C ARG A 51 -17.35 7.29 -0.49
N ILE A 52 -18.31 8.07 0.02
CA ILE A 52 -19.32 8.75 -0.79
C ILE A 52 -18.67 9.77 -1.74
N VAL A 53 -17.82 10.68 -1.22
CA VAL A 53 -17.12 11.66 -2.07
C VAL A 53 -16.19 10.99 -3.09
N ASP A 54 -15.46 9.92 -2.72
CA ASP A 54 -14.66 9.16 -3.68
C ASP A 54 -15.55 8.52 -4.77
N ALA A 55 -16.75 8.05 -4.43
CA ALA A 55 -17.70 7.36 -5.33
C ALA A 55 -18.48 8.31 -6.27
N SER A 56 -18.70 9.57 -5.86
CA SER A 56 -19.35 10.60 -6.67
C SER A 56 -18.74 10.74 -8.07
N PRO A 57 -19.55 10.84 -9.15
CA PRO A 57 -19.07 11.11 -10.51
C PRO A 57 -18.24 12.39 -10.61
N ALA A 58 -18.59 13.43 -9.84
CA ALA A 58 -17.88 14.70 -9.81
C ALA A 58 -16.39 14.54 -9.45
N TRP A 59 -16.04 13.53 -8.65
CA TRP A 59 -14.67 13.28 -8.17
C TRP A 59 -13.94 12.14 -8.88
N ALA A 60 -14.52 11.57 -9.95
CA ALA A 60 -13.96 10.44 -10.70
C ALA A 60 -12.49 10.67 -11.15
N SER A 61 -12.14 11.88 -11.62
CA SER A 61 -10.77 12.21 -12.03
C SER A 61 -9.75 12.13 -10.89
N HIS A 62 -10.14 12.48 -9.65
CA HIS A 62 -9.27 12.35 -8.48
C HIS A 62 -9.16 10.88 -8.02
N ARG A 63 -10.21 10.08 -8.19
CA ARG A 63 -10.20 8.64 -7.91
C ARG A 63 -9.12 7.93 -8.71
N GLU A 64 -9.03 8.22 -10.01
CA GLU A 64 -8.02 7.66 -10.91
C GLU A 64 -6.60 8.16 -10.57
N GLY A 65 -6.43 9.45 -10.26
CA GLY A 65 -5.15 9.99 -9.76
C GLY A 65 -4.68 9.31 -8.47
N ASN A 66 -5.57 9.15 -7.49
CA ASN A 66 -5.30 8.44 -6.23
C ASN A 66 -4.99 6.95 -6.46
N ARG A 67 -5.67 6.28 -7.39
CA ARG A 67 -5.39 4.90 -7.77
C ARG A 67 -3.98 4.75 -8.34
N ARG A 68 -3.58 5.64 -9.25
CA ARG A 68 -2.21 5.69 -9.82
C ARG A 68 -1.14 5.95 -8.75
N LEU A 69 -1.41 6.87 -7.83
CA LEU A 69 -0.50 7.15 -6.71
C LEU A 69 -0.33 5.93 -5.81
N ARG A 70 -1.44 5.28 -5.41
CA ARG A 70 -1.41 4.03 -4.63
C ARG A 70 -0.67 2.91 -5.34
N ALA A 71 -0.85 2.74 -6.65
CA ALA A 71 -0.12 1.74 -7.44
C ALA A 71 1.40 2.00 -7.48
N ARG A 72 1.83 3.27 -7.47
CA ARG A 72 3.25 3.65 -7.35
C ARG A 72 3.80 3.41 -5.94
N SER A 73 3.07 3.81 -4.90
CA SER A 73 3.48 3.65 -3.50
C SER A 73 3.47 2.20 -3.04
N ASN A 74 2.57 1.37 -3.57
CA ASN A 74 2.46 -0.06 -3.29
C ASN A 74 3.25 -0.92 -4.30
N ARG A 75 4.27 -0.34 -4.95
CA ARG A 75 5.22 -1.13 -5.75
C ARG A 75 5.91 -2.12 -4.79
N PRO A 76 5.78 -3.44 -4.99
CA PRO A 76 6.47 -4.38 -4.13
C PRO A 76 7.98 -4.11 -4.22
N PRO A 77 8.73 -4.22 -3.12
CA PRO A 77 10.19 -4.19 -3.19
C PRO A 77 10.63 -5.26 -4.19
N ALA A 78 11.57 -4.91 -5.08
CA ALA A 78 12.05 -5.84 -6.09
C ALA A 78 12.50 -7.13 -5.38
N GLY A 79 11.89 -8.26 -5.78
CA GLY A 79 12.03 -9.52 -5.06
C GLY A 79 13.47 -10.03 -4.97
N PRO A 80 13.73 -11.11 -4.21
CA PRO A 80 15.07 -11.57 -3.84
C PRO A 80 15.97 -12.10 -5.00
N ALA A 81 15.64 -11.81 -6.25
CA ALA A 81 16.52 -12.01 -7.40
C ALA A 81 17.81 -11.17 -7.32
N ALA A 82 17.76 -9.98 -6.71
CA ALA A 82 18.92 -9.09 -6.56
C ALA A 82 19.96 -9.58 -5.53
N LEU A 83 19.63 -10.53 -4.65
CA LEU A 83 20.53 -11.00 -3.58
C LEU A 83 21.44 -12.18 -3.97
N ARG A 84 21.38 -12.66 -5.22
CA ARG A 84 22.13 -13.87 -5.65
C ARG A 84 23.54 -13.60 -6.21
N SER A 85 23.98 -12.35 -6.30
CA SER A 85 25.28 -11.98 -6.90
C SER A 85 26.47 -11.96 -5.91
N ARG A 86 26.39 -12.63 -4.74
CA ARG A 86 27.45 -12.59 -3.70
C ARG A 86 27.97 -13.95 -3.20
N GLN A 87 27.56 -15.09 -3.76
CA GLN A 87 28.04 -16.42 -3.30
C GLN A 87 28.68 -17.33 -4.38
N GLN A 88 28.88 -16.86 -5.62
CA GLN A 88 29.57 -17.63 -6.67
C GLN A 88 31.07 -17.29 -6.83
N THR A 89 31.82 -17.30 -5.73
CA THR A 89 33.30 -17.20 -5.77
C THR A 89 34.01 -18.11 -4.75
N ALA A 90 33.40 -19.22 -4.34
CA ALA A 90 33.90 -20.05 -3.23
C ALA A 90 33.90 -21.58 -3.42
N HIS A 91 33.76 -22.10 -4.65
CA HIS A 91 33.84 -23.56 -4.90
C HIS A 91 34.72 -23.92 -6.11
N ARG A 92 36.05 -23.83 -5.94
CA ARG A 92 37.01 -24.46 -6.87
C ARG A 92 38.27 -25.02 -6.19
N VAL A 93 38.09 -25.82 -5.14
CA VAL A 93 39.15 -26.72 -4.64
C VAL A 93 38.54 -28.07 -4.27
N ARG A 94 39.29 -29.15 -4.50
CA ARG A 94 39.06 -30.58 -4.11
C ARG A 94 38.38 -31.49 -5.13
N ALA A 95 39.10 -31.80 -6.20
CA ALA A 95 39.24 -33.18 -6.69
C ALA A 95 40.63 -33.66 -6.21
N ARG A 96 40.69 -34.63 -5.29
CA ARG A 96 40.72 -36.10 -5.48
C ARG A 96 42.14 -36.65 -5.71
N THR A 97 42.70 -37.25 -4.66
CA THR A 97 43.72 -38.32 -4.75
C THR A 97 43.46 -39.34 -3.63
N PRO A 98 43.16 -40.62 -3.93
CA PRO A 98 43.08 -41.70 -2.94
C PRO A 98 44.34 -42.61 -2.98
N HIS A 99 44.45 -43.54 -2.01
CA HIS A 99 45.55 -44.53 -1.85
C HIS A 99 46.91 -43.88 -1.46
N ARG A 100 47.87 -44.49 -0.73
CA ARG A 100 48.07 -45.80 -0.04
C ARG A 100 49.19 -45.58 1.02
N ASP A 101 49.56 -46.43 1.99
CA ASP A 101 49.18 -47.79 2.44
C ASP A 101 49.40 -47.91 3.98
N GLY A 102 49.14 -49.08 4.58
CA GLY A 102 49.10 -49.30 6.03
C GLY A 102 50.41 -49.39 6.84
N ARG A 103 50.21 -49.25 8.16
CA ARG A 103 50.78 -50.03 9.28
C ARG A 103 49.97 -49.64 10.54
N ARG A 104 49.41 -50.57 11.34
CA ARG A 104 49.98 -51.15 12.58
C ARG A 104 50.62 -50.06 13.46
N TRP A 105 50.34 -49.93 14.76
CA TRP A 105 50.60 -50.92 15.82
C TRP A 105 49.65 -50.82 17.04
N ARG A 106 49.27 -52.01 17.56
CA ARG A 106 49.04 -52.43 18.96
C ARG A 106 48.51 -51.43 20.01
N SER A 107 47.35 -51.76 20.60
CA SER A 107 46.99 -51.46 22.00
C SER A 107 47.98 -52.13 22.98
N PRO A 108 48.06 -51.68 24.27
CA PRO A 108 47.27 -52.42 25.29
C PRO A 108 46.80 -51.63 26.54
N THR A 109 45.79 -52.21 27.22
CA THR A 109 45.52 -52.26 28.68
C THR A 109 45.30 -51.00 29.56
N ARG A 110 44.07 -50.97 30.15
CA ARG A 110 43.65 -50.61 31.53
C ARG A 110 44.77 -50.63 32.61
N PRO A 111 44.68 -49.95 33.77
CA PRO A 111 43.49 -49.45 34.50
C PRO A 111 42.81 -48.20 33.91
N PRO A 112 41.63 -47.80 34.44
CA PRO A 112 40.75 -48.55 35.35
C PRO A 112 40.01 -49.70 34.64
#